data_AF-A0A8C4T9D4-F1
#
_entry.id   AF-A0A8C4T9D4-F1
#
_cell.length_a   1.000
_cell.length_b   1.000
_cell.length_c   1.000
_cell.angle_alpha   90.00
_cell.angle_beta   90.00
_cell.angle_gamma   90.00
#
_symmetry.space_group_name_H-M   'P 1'
#
loop_
_entity.id
_entity.type
_entity.pdbx_description
1 polymer ?
#
loop_
_entity_poly.entity_id
_entity_poly.type
_entity_poly.pdbx_seq_one_letter_code
_entity_poly.pdbx_strand_id
1 'polypeptide(L)'
;MKVQNGWSCSVFFLLHMIHVTWTQKFGVIGPSTDIFALLGEDVTLPASLSPPLSARGFGVTWDRKDLQSLVLLYQNFQIRPERQMEAYKGRTSLFLEELEGGNVSLRLRNVRVSDGGLYRCLVASEQWNEESHLTLNVEGHEAEAEAKQKRTMADSEVKRIATVVEELQALDEQIQNLLVRRRYLRDLKARLLDKPSSPSVIGVTSTPRCAAQITFTPAPRRSDTDDDLGVFQLCRRGFKARTPPSAQASILTQNRFDPLSVPSSPSAPGDVIVVGDSIVRNLNITCPNRKSFVSCFPGARVRDVTRRAPAIYKNRAVGAIVIHAGVNDIRHRQSEILKADFTALIKDTKERTPSAKIFISGPLPLVRRSNEYYSRLLGLNNWLQGFCKNQDIGFINNWDLFWERPRFFKRDGLHPNSFGARVLSENISKHHDVPTVMDGLKARSLYNHQHQVTP
;
A
#
# COMPACT_ATOMS: atom_id res chain seq x y z
N MET A 1 -1.64 -35.01 87.70
CA MET A 1 -1.01 -33.82 87.08
C MET A 1 -1.17 -33.93 85.57
N LYS A 2 -2.13 -33.20 84.98
CA LYS A 2 -2.37 -33.16 83.53
C LYS A 2 -1.73 -31.88 82.98
N VAL A 3 -0.49 -31.98 82.50
CA VAL A 3 0.18 -30.90 81.76
C VAL A 3 0.68 -31.48 80.45
N GLN A 4 -0.22 -31.55 79.47
CA GLN A 4 0.11 -31.74 78.07
C GLN A 4 -1.17 -31.38 77.32
N ASN A 5 -1.24 -30.18 76.75
CA ASN A 5 -2.20 -29.75 75.71
C ASN A 5 -1.97 -28.28 75.27
N GLY A 6 -1.18 -27.49 75.99
CA GLY A 6 -0.93 -26.07 75.63
C GLY A 6 -0.01 -25.84 74.42
N TRP A 7 0.83 -26.82 74.07
CA TRP A 7 1.83 -26.67 73.01
C TRP A 7 1.23 -26.91 71.61
N SER A 8 0.15 -27.70 71.51
CA SER A 8 -0.51 -28.00 70.23
C SER A 8 -1.25 -26.78 69.68
N CYS A 9 -2.08 -26.10 70.50
CA CYS A 9 -2.82 -24.92 70.06
C CYS A 9 -1.90 -23.75 69.66
N SER A 10 -0.76 -23.59 70.34
CA SER A 10 0.20 -22.52 70.04
C SER A 10 0.93 -22.75 68.71
N VAL A 11 1.25 -24.00 68.38
CA VAL A 11 1.87 -24.36 67.09
C VAL A 11 0.88 -24.23 65.93
N PHE A 12 -0.40 -24.59 66.13
CA PHE A 12 -1.44 -24.36 65.13
C PHE A 12 -1.75 -22.86 64.94
N PHE A 13 -1.76 -22.05 66.01
CA PHE A 13 -1.87 -20.60 65.89
C PHE A 13 -0.67 -19.98 65.17
N LEU A 14 0.55 -20.43 65.47
CA LEU A 14 1.75 -19.98 64.78
C LEU A 14 1.75 -20.42 63.31
N LEU A 15 1.35 -21.65 62.97
CA LEU A 15 1.21 -22.11 61.58
C LEU A 15 0.09 -21.36 60.82
N HIS A 16 -1.01 -21.00 61.50
CA HIS A 16 -2.06 -20.17 60.93
C HIS A 16 -1.58 -18.73 60.70
N MET A 17 -0.81 -18.16 61.64
CA MET A 17 -0.18 -16.83 61.48
C MET A 17 0.93 -16.83 60.41
N ILE A 18 1.67 -17.93 60.24
CA ILE A 18 2.68 -18.10 59.18
C ILE A 18 2.01 -18.22 57.80
N HIS A 19 0.80 -18.78 57.71
CA HIS A 19 0.00 -18.74 56.47
C HIS A 19 -0.58 -17.35 56.17
N VAL A 20 -0.78 -16.50 57.18
CA VAL A 20 -1.42 -15.18 57.05
C VAL A 20 -0.44 -14.05 56.67
N THR A 21 0.88 -14.27 56.64
CA THR A 21 1.85 -13.19 56.33
C THR A 21 2.74 -13.43 55.11
N TRP A 22 2.29 -14.17 54.10
CA TRP A 22 2.85 -14.04 52.75
C TRP A 22 2.11 -12.93 52.00
N THR A 23 2.41 -11.67 52.35
CA THR A 23 1.99 -10.52 51.53
C THR A 23 2.73 -10.61 50.21
N GLN A 24 2.09 -11.13 49.16
CA GLN A 24 2.67 -11.23 47.83
C GLN A 24 2.77 -9.82 47.23
N LYS A 25 3.92 -9.17 47.43
CA LYS A 25 4.26 -7.91 46.79
C LYS A 25 4.54 -8.17 45.32
N PHE A 26 4.00 -7.34 44.46
CA PHE A 26 4.22 -7.36 43.01
C PHE A 26 4.37 -5.95 42.51
N GLY A 27 5.02 -5.76 41.36
CA GLY A 27 5.03 -4.53 40.58
C GLY A 27 4.18 -4.67 39.32
N VAL A 28 3.76 -3.54 38.74
CA VAL A 28 3.13 -3.49 37.41
C VAL A 28 4.14 -2.90 36.42
N ILE A 29 4.60 -3.72 35.49
CA ILE A 29 5.55 -3.30 34.45
C ILE A 29 4.76 -2.86 33.22
N GLY A 30 4.86 -1.59 32.90
CA GLY A 30 4.40 -1.00 31.64
C GLY A 30 5.54 -0.82 30.64
N PRO A 31 5.25 -0.29 29.44
CA PRO A 31 6.27 -0.03 28.44
C PRO A 31 7.20 1.11 28.90
N SER A 32 8.49 1.00 28.59
CA SER A 32 9.48 2.06 28.87
C SER A 32 9.45 3.21 27.85
N THR A 33 8.62 3.10 26.82
CA THR A 33 8.49 4.06 25.73
C THR A 33 7.03 4.25 25.35
N ASP A 34 6.71 5.40 24.77
CA ASP A 34 5.39 5.70 24.24
C ASP A 34 4.91 4.65 23.22
N ILE A 35 3.61 4.38 23.25
CA ILE A 35 2.92 3.50 22.30
C ILE A 35 2.34 4.36 21.19
N PHE A 36 2.52 3.93 19.95
CA PHE A 36 1.95 4.61 18.78
C PHE A 36 0.86 3.74 18.17
N ALA A 37 -0.31 4.32 17.90
CA ALA A 37 -1.43 3.67 17.25
C ALA A 37 -1.90 4.45 16.03
N LEU A 38 -2.38 3.75 15.00
CA LEU A 38 -2.98 4.36 13.82
C LEU A 38 -4.48 4.54 14.01
N LEU A 39 -5.03 5.61 13.43
CA LEU A 39 -6.48 5.82 13.41
C LEU A 39 -7.21 4.62 12.77
N GLY A 40 -8.23 4.14 13.46
CA GLY A 40 -9.07 3.02 13.06
C GLY A 40 -8.50 1.63 13.34
N GLU A 41 -7.24 1.51 13.77
CA GLU A 41 -6.65 0.21 14.13
C GLU A 41 -6.93 -0.18 15.60
N ASP A 42 -6.69 -1.44 15.92
CA ASP A 42 -6.69 -1.93 17.31
C ASP A 42 -5.27 -1.80 17.88
N VAL A 43 -5.15 -1.38 19.15
CA VAL A 43 -3.88 -1.26 19.86
C VAL A 43 -3.94 -2.03 21.18
N THR A 44 -2.82 -2.64 21.54
CA THR A 44 -2.61 -3.22 22.87
C THR A 44 -1.73 -2.29 23.69
N LEU A 45 -2.22 -1.87 24.85
CA LEU A 45 -1.50 -1.12 25.86
C LEU A 45 -0.90 -2.13 26.85
N PRO A 46 0.42 -2.41 26.77
CA PRO A 46 1.02 -3.52 27.51
C PRO A 46 1.13 -3.19 29.00
N ALA A 47 0.79 -4.15 29.84
CA ALA A 47 1.08 -4.13 31.28
C ALA A 47 1.11 -5.56 31.83
N SER A 48 2.08 -5.87 32.67
CA SER A 48 2.22 -7.19 33.28
C SER A 48 2.72 -7.13 34.72
N LEU A 49 2.39 -8.16 35.51
CA LEU A 49 2.87 -8.29 36.88
C LEU A 49 4.32 -8.79 36.93
N SER A 50 5.09 -8.27 37.89
CA SER A 50 6.43 -8.75 38.21
C SER A 50 6.61 -8.91 39.72
N PRO A 51 6.91 -10.12 40.23
CA PRO A 51 7.04 -11.36 39.47
C PRO A 51 5.71 -11.77 38.79
N PRO A 52 5.73 -12.69 37.80
CA PRO A 52 4.51 -13.19 37.18
C PRO A 52 3.63 -13.88 38.23
N LEU A 53 2.42 -13.36 38.43
CA LEU A 53 1.44 -13.84 39.39
C LEU A 53 0.06 -13.84 38.74
N SER A 54 -0.84 -14.69 39.20
CA SER A 54 -2.21 -14.73 38.67
C SER A 54 -2.98 -13.47 39.08
N ALA A 55 -3.38 -12.68 38.08
CA ALA A 55 -4.19 -11.48 38.24
C ALA A 55 -5.70 -11.75 38.21
N ARG A 56 -6.15 -13.02 38.08
CA ARG A 56 -7.58 -13.38 38.01
C ARG A 56 -8.38 -12.87 39.22
N GLY A 57 -7.78 -12.97 40.41
CA GLY A 57 -8.39 -12.51 41.66
C GLY A 57 -8.19 -11.02 41.96
N PHE A 58 -7.45 -10.28 41.10
CA PHE A 58 -7.09 -8.90 41.36
C PHE A 58 -8.07 -7.94 40.67
N GLY A 59 -8.21 -6.74 41.23
CA GLY A 59 -8.85 -5.62 40.56
C GLY A 59 -7.89 -5.00 39.55
N VAL A 60 -8.29 -4.86 38.29
CA VAL A 60 -7.51 -4.18 37.25
C VAL A 60 -8.30 -2.98 36.76
N THR A 61 -7.70 -1.80 36.91
CA THR A 61 -8.29 -0.52 36.48
C THR A 61 -7.40 0.12 35.44
N TRP A 62 -7.98 0.43 34.28
CA TRP A 62 -7.37 1.30 33.28
C TRP A 62 -8.14 2.61 33.25
N ASP A 63 -7.42 3.71 33.44
CA ASP A 63 -7.98 5.06 33.39
C ASP A 63 -7.07 6.03 32.63
N ARG A 64 -7.69 7.08 32.08
CA ARG A 64 -7.02 8.23 31.50
C ARG A 64 -6.62 9.15 32.64
N LYS A 65 -5.33 9.25 32.96
CA LYS A 65 -4.85 10.10 34.05
C LYS A 65 -5.01 11.58 33.73
N ASP A 66 -4.85 11.93 32.46
CA ASP A 66 -5.02 13.28 31.92
C ASP A 66 -6.48 13.76 31.92
N LEU A 67 -7.44 12.85 31.70
CA LEU A 67 -8.87 13.17 31.62
C LEU A 67 -9.71 12.64 32.79
N GLN A 68 -9.07 12.00 33.77
CA GLN A 68 -9.70 11.30 34.90
C GLN A 68 -10.89 10.40 34.48
N SER A 69 -10.74 9.72 33.35
CA SER A 69 -11.82 8.98 32.69
C SER A 69 -11.60 7.47 32.77
N LEU A 70 -12.59 6.72 33.23
CA LEU A 70 -12.49 5.26 33.36
C LEU A 70 -12.59 4.59 31.99
N VAL A 71 -11.53 3.87 31.61
CA VAL A 71 -11.40 3.18 30.31
C VAL A 71 -11.87 1.74 30.42
N LEU A 72 -11.42 1.03 31.46
CA LEU A 72 -11.83 -0.34 31.75
C LEU A 72 -11.69 -0.63 33.24
N LEU A 73 -12.68 -1.35 33.79
CA LEU A 73 -12.62 -1.89 35.15
C LEU A 73 -12.88 -3.39 35.09
N TYR A 74 -11.98 -4.17 35.69
CA TYR A 74 -12.12 -5.59 35.95
C TYR A 74 -12.11 -5.82 37.46
N GLN A 75 -13.17 -6.42 37.99
CA GLN A 75 -13.30 -6.71 39.41
C GLN A 75 -14.30 -7.86 39.60
N ASN A 76 -14.08 -8.69 40.62
CA ASN A 76 -14.92 -9.87 40.90
C ASN A 76 -15.04 -10.78 39.67
N PHE A 77 -13.88 -11.08 39.06
CA PHE A 77 -13.72 -11.97 37.91
C PHE A 77 -14.41 -11.52 36.61
N GLN A 78 -14.90 -10.28 36.53
CA GLN A 78 -15.64 -9.78 35.37
C GLN A 78 -15.26 -8.33 35.01
N ILE A 79 -15.35 -8.01 33.71
CA ILE A 79 -15.26 -6.63 33.23
C ILE A 79 -16.61 -5.94 33.51
N ARG A 80 -16.56 -4.69 33.97
CA ARG A 80 -17.72 -3.86 34.37
C ARG A 80 -18.02 -2.77 33.34
N PRO A 81 -18.63 -3.10 32.19
CA PRO A 81 -18.90 -2.13 31.11
C PRO A 81 -19.82 -0.98 31.55
N GLU A 82 -20.68 -1.19 32.54
CA GLU A 82 -21.62 -0.21 33.08
C GLU A 82 -20.93 1.00 33.73
N ARG A 83 -19.70 0.83 34.23
CA ARG A 83 -18.91 1.91 34.83
C ARG A 83 -17.98 2.61 33.84
N GLN A 84 -17.75 2.02 32.66
CA GLN A 84 -16.87 2.59 31.65
C GLN A 84 -17.45 3.87 31.05
N MET A 85 -16.58 4.80 30.69
CA MET A 85 -16.96 5.97 29.91
C MET A 85 -17.50 5.55 28.53
N GLU A 86 -18.51 6.28 28.05
CA GLU A 86 -19.25 5.92 26.82
C GLU A 86 -18.33 5.77 25.60
N ALA A 87 -17.27 6.59 25.53
CA ALA A 87 -16.30 6.54 24.43
C ALA A 87 -15.53 5.21 24.32
N TYR A 88 -15.46 4.42 25.41
CA TYR A 88 -14.68 3.18 25.51
C TYR A 88 -15.54 1.91 25.54
N LYS A 89 -16.86 2.03 25.79
CA LYS A 89 -17.77 0.88 25.82
C LYS A 89 -17.72 0.08 24.52
N GLY A 90 -17.59 -1.24 24.66
CA GLY A 90 -17.50 -2.18 23.52
C GLY A 90 -16.19 -2.12 22.73
N ARG A 91 -15.26 -1.23 23.10
CA ARG A 91 -13.95 -1.06 22.44
C ARG A 91 -12.79 -1.58 23.29
N THR A 92 -13.00 -1.80 24.58
CA THR A 92 -11.95 -2.21 25.52
C THR A 92 -12.12 -3.65 25.99
N SER A 93 -11.01 -4.39 26.09
CA SER A 93 -11.00 -5.75 26.63
C SER A 93 -9.64 -6.11 27.26
N LEU A 94 -9.64 -7.00 28.25
CA LEU A 94 -8.43 -7.66 28.75
C LEU A 94 -8.22 -9.04 28.09
N PHE A 95 -7.00 -9.57 28.17
CA PHE A 95 -6.67 -10.93 27.78
C PHE A 95 -6.98 -11.89 28.93
N LEU A 96 -8.27 -12.25 29.09
CA LEU A 96 -8.76 -12.99 30.27
C LEU A 96 -8.05 -14.33 30.51
N GLU A 97 -7.60 -15.01 29.45
CA GLU A 97 -6.85 -16.26 29.52
C GLU A 97 -5.42 -16.04 30.03
N GLU A 98 -4.82 -14.89 29.74
CA GLU A 98 -3.44 -14.55 30.10
C GLU A 98 -3.31 -13.87 31.47
N LEU A 99 -4.44 -13.56 32.12
CA LEU A 99 -4.47 -13.06 33.50
C LEU A 99 -3.81 -14.05 34.47
N GLU A 100 -3.90 -15.35 34.20
CA GLU A 100 -3.27 -16.39 35.02
C GLU A 100 -1.73 -16.27 35.04
N GLY A 101 -1.14 -15.78 33.95
CA GLY A 101 0.28 -15.45 33.84
C GLY A 101 0.64 -14.02 34.24
N GLY A 102 -0.32 -13.24 34.75
CA GLY A 102 -0.12 -11.85 35.17
C GLY A 102 -0.15 -10.82 34.05
N ASN A 103 -0.65 -11.18 32.86
CA ASN A 103 -0.86 -10.20 31.79
C ASN A 103 -2.15 -9.41 32.05
N VAL A 104 -1.99 -8.11 32.33
CA VAL A 104 -3.10 -7.16 32.60
C VAL A 104 -3.22 -6.11 31.48
N SER A 105 -2.69 -6.42 30.30
CA SER A 105 -2.69 -5.53 29.14
C SER A 105 -4.10 -5.23 28.65
N LEU A 106 -4.31 -3.98 28.23
CA LEU A 106 -5.58 -3.51 27.68
C LEU A 106 -5.54 -3.55 26.16
N ARG A 107 -6.50 -4.22 25.53
CA ARG A 107 -6.77 -4.08 24.09
C ARG A 107 -7.84 -3.01 23.88
N LEU A 108 -7.50 -1.97 23.12
CA LEU A 108 -8.38 -0.89 22.69
C LEU A 108 -8.62 -1.00 21.19
N ARG A 109 -9.89 -1.12 20.78
CA ARG A 109 -10.30 -1.30 19.39
C ARG A 109 -10.69 0.00 18.69
N ASN A 110 -10.47 0.04 17.38
CA ASN A 110 -10.87 1.15 16.50
C ASN A 110 -10.41 2.51 17.05
N VAL A 111 -9.10 2.70 17.19
CA VAL A 111 -8.46 3.87 17.81
C VAL A 111 -8.88 5.18 17.13
N ARG A 112 -9.16 6.20 17.94
CA ARG A 112 -9.57 7.55 17.55
C ARG A 112 -8.53 8.56 17.98
N VAL A 113 -8.51 9.74 17.37
CA VAL A 113 -7.58 10.84 17.74
C VAL A 113 -7.72 11.17 19.23
N SER A 114 -8.95 11.19 19.74
CA SER A 114 -9.28 11.45 21.15
C SER A 114 -8.71 10.42 22.13
N ASP A 115 -8.34 9.24 21.65
CA ASP A 115 -7.79 8.20 22.52
C ASP A 115 -6.31 8.45 22.87
N GLY A 116 -5.63 9.36 22.17
CA GLY A 116 -4.25 9.72 22.49
C GLY A 116 -4.17 10.44 23.84
N GLY A 117 -3.13 10.13 24.63
CA GLY A 117 -2.88 10.72 25.94
C GLY A 117 -2.27 9.77 26.96
N LEU A 118 -2.33 10.16 28.24
CA LEU A 118 -1.69 9.45 29.35
C LEU A 118 -2.64 8.45 30.01
N TYR A 119 -2.28 7.17 29.98
CA TYR A 119 -3.00 6.08 30.60
C TYR A 119 -2.30 5.63 31.88
N ARG A 120 -3.11 5.23 32.86
CA ARG A 120 -2.68 4.51 34.05
C ARG A 120 -3.31 3.12 34.06
N CYS A 121 -2.49 2.12 34.37
CA CYS A 121 -2.93 0.79 34.77
C CYS A 121 -2.68 0.64 36.28
N LEU A 122 -3.75 0.44 37.05
CA LEU A 122 -3.69 0.17 38.48
C LEU A 122 -4.15 -1.27 38.71
N VAL A 123 -3.31 -2.06 39.38
CA VAL A 123 -3.65 -3.42 39.81
C VAL A 123 -3.68 -3.47 41.32
N ALA A 124 -4.81 -3.94 41.85
CA ALA A 124 -5.11 -3.98 43.27
C ALA A 124 -5.42 -5.41 43.71
N SER A 125 -4.69 -5.90 44.71
CA SER A 125 -5.07 -7.06 45.52
C SER A 125 -5.69 -6.59 46.84
N GLU A 126 -6.10 -7.51 47.71
CA GLU A 126 -6.64 -7.16 49.03
C GLU A 126 -5.63 -6.40 49.91
N GLN A 127 -4.33 -6.61 49.69
CA GLN A 127 -3.27 -6.16 50.60
C GLN A 127 -2.18 -5.32 49.91
N TRP A 128 -2.20 -5.21 48.57
CA TRP A 128 -1.15 -4.55 47.81
C TRP A 128 -1.69 -3.94 46.52
N ASN A 129 -1.28 -2.71 46.22
CA ASN A 129 -1.67 -2.00 45.01
C ASN A 129 -0.41 -1.48 44.32
N GLU A 130 -0.33 -1.63 43.00
CA GLU A 130 0.72 -1.04 42.18
C GLU A 130 0.17 -0.48 40.88
N GLU A 131 0.89 0.49 40.33
CA GLU A 131 0.46 1.18 39.11
C GLU A 131 1.59 1.34 38.09
N SER A 132 1.20 1.48 36.83
CA SER A 132 2.09 1.82 35.73
C SER A 132 1.44 2.86 34.83
N HIS A 133 2.28 3.70 34.21
CA HIS A 133 1.84 4.79 33.33
C HIS A 133 2.40 4.59 31.94
N LEU A 134 1.61 4.91 30.91
CA LEU A 134 2.08 4.94 29.53
C LEU A 134 1.37 6.01 28.72
N THR A 135 2.05 6.53 27.71
CA THR A 135 1.49 7.51 26.77
C THR A 135 1.12 6.82 25.46
N LEU A 136 -0.10 7.04 24.99
CA LEU A 136 -0.57 6.62 23.67
C LEU A 136 -0.55 7.82 22.72
N ASN A 137 0.21 7.72 21.65
CA ASN A 137 0.25 8.69 20.56
C ASN A 137 -0.54 8.15 19.37
N VAL A 138 -1.52 8.90 18.90
CA VAL A 138 -2.37 8.50 17.77
C VAL A 138 -1.91 9.21 16.50
N GLU A 139 -1.50 8.44 15.50
CA GLU A 139 -1.09 8.94 14.19
C GLU A 139 -2.21 8.69 13.16
N GLY A 140 -2.57 9.72 12.40
CA GLY A 140 -3.45 9.54 11.25
C GLY A 140 -3.61 10.81 10.42
N HIS A 141 -3.58 10.66 9.09
CA HIS A 141 -3.85 11.74 8.16
C HIS A 141 -5.37 11.91 7.98
N GLU A 142 -5.90 13.04 8.44
CA GLU A 142 -7.31 13.48 8.28
C GLU A 142 -7.83 13.35 6.83
N ALA A 143 -6.95 13.38 5.84
CA ALA A 143 -7.28 13.28 4.42
C ALA A 143 -7.91 11.95 3.98
N GLU A 144 -7.59 10.82 4.63
CA GLU A 144 -8.08 9.50 4.19
C GLU A 144 -9.48 9.19 4.73
N ALA A 145 -9.79 9.65 5.95
CA ALA A 145 -11.14 9.57 6.52
C ALA A 145 -12.11 10.48 5.76
N GLU A 146 -11.71 11.71 5.43
CA GLU A 146 -12.50 12.61 4.58
C GLU A 146 -12.71 12.05 3.17
N ALA A 147 -11.68 11.42 2.57
CA ALA A 147 -11.80 10.81 1.25
C ALA A 147 -12.79 9.63 1.25
N LYS A 148 -12.79 8.82 2.32
CA LYS A 148 -13.73 7.70 2.48
C LYS A 148 -15.17 8.19 2.70
N GLN A 149 -15.34 9.29 3.43
CA GLN A 149 -16.66 9.92 3.62
C GLN A 149 -17.16 10.60 2.33
N LYS A 150 -16.29 11.26 1.58
CA LYS A 150 -16.62 11.82 0.25
C LYS A 150 -16.98 10.73 -0.76
N ARG A 151 -16.30 9.57 -0.72
CA ARG A 151 -16.61 8.40 -1.57
C ARG A 151 -17.97 7.77 -1.23
N THR A 152 -18.25 7.57 0.05
CA THR A 152 -19.54 7.00 0.48
C THR A 152 -20.72 7.92 0.19
N MET A 153 -20.53 9.25 0.32
CA MET A 153 -21.54 10.23 -0.08
C MET A 153 -21.73 10.24 -1.60
N ALA A 154 -20.65 10.17 -2.38
CA ALA A 154 -20.74 10.09 -3.84
C ALA A 154 -21.45 8.81 -4.32
N ASP A 155 -21.18 7.64 -3.72
CA ASP A 155 -21.86 6.39 -4.07
C ASP A 155 -23.36 6.44 -3.76
N SER A 156 -23.75 7.11 -2.68
CA SER A 156 -25.18 7.34 -2.35
C SER A 156 -25.87 8.24 -3.38
N GLU A 157 -25.22 9.31 -3.82
CA GLU A 157 -25.75 10.23 -4.84
C GLU A 157 -25.88 9.53 -6.21
N VAL A 158 -24.87 8.75 -6.61
CA VAL A 158 -24.93 7.97 -7.87
C VAL A 158 -26.10 6.99 -7.83
N LYS A 159 -26.35 6.34 -6.68
CA LYS A 159 -27.49 5.43 -6.54
C LYS A 159 -28.84 6.14 -6.64
N ARG A 160 -28.97 7.34 -6.07
CA ARG A 160 -30.18 8.18 -6.20
C ARG A 160 -30.42 8.58 -7.66
N ILE A 161 -29.36 9.01 -8.35
CA ILE A 161 -29.43 9.39 -9.77
C ILE A 161 -29.84 8.18 -10.62
N ALA A 162 -29.27 7.00 -10.37
CA ALA A 162 -29.62 5.78 -11.09
C ALA A 162 -31.12 5.45 -10.97
N THR A 163 -31.70 5.58 -9.77
CA THR A 163 -33.14 5.36 -9.57
C THR A 163 -34.00 6.35 -10.35
N VAL A 164 -33.65 7.65 -10.35
CA VAL A 164 -34.38 8.66 -11.15
C VAL A 164 -34.27 8.39 -12.65
N VAL A 165 -33.12 7.90 -13.12
CA VAL A 165 -32.94 7.52 -14.53
C VAL A 165 -33.86 6.36 -14.90
N GLU A 166 -34.00 5.34 -14.06
CA GLU A 166 -34.93 4.22 -14.27
C GLU A 166 -36.40 4.70 -14.31
N GLU A 167 -36.79 5.62 -13.42
CA GLU A 167 -38.13 6.21 -13.43
C GLU A 167 -38.43 6.98 -14.72
N LEU A 168 -37.46 7.77 -15.22
CA LEU A 168 -37.60 8.51 -16.47
C LEU A 168 -37.70 7.58 -17.69
N GLN A 169 -36.95 6.47 -17.71
CA GLN A 169 -37.05 5.46 -18.75
C GLN A 169 -38.44 4.81 -18.79
N ALA A 170 -39.00 4.47 -17.61
CA ALA A 170 -40.35 3.93 -17.51
C ALA A 170 -41.42 4.93 -18.01
N LEU A 171 -41.23 6.22 -17.72
CA LEU A 171 -42.14 7.27 -18.19
C LEU A 171 -42.09 7.44 -19.71
N ASP A 172 -40.90 7.38 -20.32
CA ASP A 172 -40.75 7.47 -21.78
C ASP A 172 -41.48 6.30 -22.48
N GLU A 173 -41.40 5.09 -21.93
CA GLU A 173 -42.14 3.94 -22.46
C GLU A 173 -43.66 4.14 -22.40
N GLN A 174 -44.18 4.74 -21.31
CA GLN A 174 -45.59 5.11 -21.22
C GLN A 174 -45.98 6.16 -22.26
N ILE A 175 -45.13 7.17 -22.49
CA ILE A 175 -45.35 8.20 -23.51
C ILE A 175 -45.39 7.56 -24.91
N GLN A 176 -44.44 6.68 -25.23
CA GLN A 176 -44.42 5.99 -26.52
C GLN A 176 -45.70 5.17 -26.74
N ASN A 177 -46.18 4.45 -25.72
CA ASN A 177 -47.44 3.72 -25.78
C ASN A 177 -48.65 4.64 -26.03
N LEU A 178 -48.72 5.79 -25.35
CA LEU A 178 -49.76 6.80 -25.58
C LEU A 178 -49.70 7.38 -27.00
N LEU A 179 -48.50 7.63 -27.54
CA LEU A 179 -48.33 8.12 -28.91
C LEU A 179 -48.80 7.09 -29.95
N VAL A 180 -48.55 5.80 -29.73
CA VAL A 180 -49.08 4.71 -30.58
C VAL A 180 -50.60 4.67 -30.50
N ARG A 181 -51.19 4.71 -29.30
CA ARG A 181 -52.65 4.74 -29.09
C ARG A 181 -53.29 5.94 -29.79
N ARG A 182 -52.68 7.12 -29.69
CA ARG A 182 -53.15 8.35 -30.35
C ARG A 182 -53.10 8.24 -31.87
N ARG A 183 -52.12 7.55 -32.45
CA ARG A 183 -52.08 7.26 -33.90
C ARG A 183 -53.23 6.35 -34.31
N TYR A 184 -53.41 5.22 -33.61
CA TYR A 184 -54.50 4.28 -33.88
C TYR A 184 -55.89 4.94 -33.85
N LEU A 185 -56.16 5.77 -32.83
CA LEU A 185 -57.44 6.48 -32.73
C LEU A 185 -57.65 7.48 -33.86
N ARG A 186 -56.58 8.12 -34.34
CA ARG A 186 -56.63 9.02 -35.51
C ARG A 186 -57.02 8.27 -36.78
N ASP A 187 -56.39 7.12 -37.02
CA ASP A 187 -56.67 6.28 -38.18
C ASP A 187 -58.09 5.72 -38.14
N LEU A 188 -58.56 5.29 -36.96
CA LEU A 188 -59.93 4.83 -36.76
C LEU A 188 -60.95 5.95 -37.03
N LYS A 189 -60.69 7.16 -36.55
CA LYS A 189 -61.54 8.33 -36.80
C LYS A 189 -61.61 8.65 -38.30
N ALA A 190 -60.48 8.60 -39.02
CA ALA A 190 -60.45 8.81 -40.46
C ALA A 190 -61.33 7.78 -41.19
N ARG A 191 -61.23 6.50 -40.83
CA ARG A 191 -62.06 5.43 -41.41
C ARG A 191 -63.55 5.57 -41.13
N LEU A 192 -63.92 6.08 -39.95
CA LEU A 192 -65.33 6.30 -39.59
C LEU A 192 -65.95 7.50 -40.31
N LEU A 193 -65.14 8.53 -40.61
CA LEU A 193 -65.57 9.70 -41.38
C LEU A 193 -65.65 9.43 -42.88
N ASP A 194 -64.86 8.47 -43.39
CA ASP A 194 -64.81 8.10 -44.80
C ASP A 194 -65.80 6.96 -45.15
N LYS A 195 -67.00 6.98 -44.56
CA LYS A 195 -68.04 5.97 -44.85
C LYS A 195 -68.75 6.34 -46.16
N PRO A 196 -68.57 5.58 -47.26
CA PRO A 196 -69.20 5.90 -48.53
C PRO A 196 -70.72 5.68 -48.44
N SER A 197 -71.49 6.69 -48.83
CA SER A 197 -72.86 6.52 -49.29
C SER A 197 -72.85 5.66 -50.55
N SER A 198 -73.29 4.41 -50.40
CA SER A 198 -73.84 3.45 -51.39
C SER A 198 -73.30 3.52 -52.84
N PRO A 199 -72.76 2.42 -53.39
CA PRO A 199 -72.75 2.21 -54.83
C PRO A 199 -73.82 1.22 -55.25
N SER A 200 -74.70 1.71 -56.10
CA SER A 200 -75.61 0.96 -56.95
C SER A 200 -74.83 0.14 -57.99
N VAL A 201 -75.20 -1.14 -58.11
CA VAL A 201 -75.42 -1.91 -59.35
C VAL A 201 -74.30 -1.99 -60.42
N ILE A 202 -73.71 -3.20 -60.47
CA ILE A 202 -73.41 -4.10 -61.62
C ILE A 202 -72.67 -3.55 -62.86
N GLY A 203 -71.53 -4.18 -63.18
CA GLY A 203 -70.91 -4.18 -64.50
C GLY A 203 -69.81 -5.24 -64.69
N VAL A 204 -70.23 -6.49 -64.87
CA VAL A 204 -69.50 -7.68 -65.38
C VAL A 204 -68.42 -7.37 -66.43
N THR A 205 -67.21 -7.96 -66.36
CA THR A 205 -66.66 -8.96 -67.33
C THR A 205 -65.15 -9.27 -67.16
N SER A 206 -64.84 -10.57 -67.25
CA SER A 206 -63.65 -11.26 -67.85
C SER A 206 -62.20 -10.97 -67.40
N THR A 207 -61.66 -11.93 -66.63
CA THR A 207 -60.41 -12.74 -66.74
C THR A 207 -59.35 -12.46 -67.86
N PRO A 208 -58.12 -13.08 -67.89
CA PRO A 208 -57.43 -13.99 -66.94
C PRO A 208 -55.88 -13.79 -66.75
N ARG A 209 -55.33 -14.57 -65.79
CA ARG A 209 -54.01 -15.29 -65.75
C ARG A 209 -52.68 -14.52 -65.89
N CYS A 210 -51.78 -14.75 -64.93
CA CYS A 210 -50.51 -15.46 -65.22
C CYS A 210 -49.91 -16.14 -63.98
N ALA A 211 -49.35 -17.32 -64.21
CA ALA A 211 -48.82 -18.25 -63.21
C ALA A 211 -47.33 -18.03 -62.94
N ALA A 212 -46.93 -18.45 -61.75
CA ALA A 212 -45.58 -18.44 -61.21
C ALA A 212 -44.62 -19.40 -61.93
N GLN A 213 -43.32 -19.09 -61.90
CA GLN A 213 -42.31 -20.11 -61.59
C GLN A 213 -41.01 -19.50 -61.05
N ILE A 214 -40.40 -20.30 -60.16
CA ILE A 214 -39.29 -20.02 -59.23
C ILE A 214 -37.98 -20.47 -59.86
N THR A 215 -36.89 -19.69 -59.73
CA THR A 215 -35.52 -20.24 -59.74
C THR A 215 -34.53 -19.39 -58.94
N PHE A 216 -33.64 -20.08 -58.21
CA PHE A 216 -32.55 -19.59 -57.36
C PHE A 216 -31.29 -19.17 -58.14
N THR A 217 -30.52 -18.27 -57.52
CA THR A 217 -29.20 -17.68 -57.86
C THR A 217 -28.03 -18.70 -57.88
N PRO A 218 -26.87 -18.39 -58.52
CA PRO A 218 -25.76 -17.70 -57.82
C PRO A 218 -24.91 -16.72 -58.67
N ALA A 219 -24.14 -15.85 -58.02
CA ALA A 219 -23.19 -14.86 -58.60
C ALA A 219 -21.72 -15.39 -58.56
N PRO A 220 -20.64 -14.62 -58.87
CA PRO A 220 -20.45 -13.38 -59.65
C PRO A 220 -19.22 -13.42 -60.63
N ARG A 221 -19.00 -12.38 -61.47
CA ARG A 221 -17.67 -11.75 -61.73
C ARG A 221 -17.72 -10.53 -62.68
N ARG A 222 -16.73 -9.64 -62.49
CA ARG A 222 -16.25 -8.42 -63.22
C ARG A 222 -16.39 -8.49 -64.76
N SER A 223 -16.45 -7.42 -65.56
CA SER A 223 -15.71 -6.13 -65.58
C SER A 223 -16.32 -5.11 -66.57
N ASP A 224 -15.87 -3.85 -66.47
CA ASP A 224 -15.76 -2.76 -67.46
C ASP A 224 -16.99 -2.20 -68.19
N THR A 225 -17.22 -0.88 -68.06
CA THR A 225 -17.04 0.12 -69.15
C THR A 225 -17.33 1.55 -68.67
N ASP A 226 -16.62 2.48 -69.31
CA ASP A 226 -16.56 3.94 -69.19
C ASP A 226 -17.78 4.68 -69.78
N ASP A 227 -17.71 6.02 -69.68
CA ASP A 227 -18.47 7.12 -70.30
C ASP A 227 -19.60 7.72 -69.45
N ASP A 228 -19.45 8.88 -68.79
CA ASP A 228 -19.10 10.27 -69.19
C ASP A 228 -20.37 11.14 -69.17
N LEU A 229 -20.25 12.36 -68.61
CA LEU A 229 -21.05 13.58 -68.86
C LEU A 229 -20.77 14.66 -67.77
N GLY A 230 -19.78 15.51 -68.05
CA GLY A 230 -20.03 16.95 -68.24
C GLY A 230 -19.99 17.94 -67.06
N VAL A 231 -19.17 19.00 -67.27
CA VAL A 231 -19.44 20.44 -67.03
C VAL A 231 -18.64 21.17 -65.91
N PHE A 232 -17.58 21.86 -66.37
CA PHE A 232 -17.08 23.24 -66.12
C PHE A 232 -16.89 23.86 -64.70
N GLN A 233 -15.61 23.91 -64.29
CA GLN A 233 -14.73 25.05 -63.91
C GLN A 233 -15.24 26.27 -63.09
N LEU A 234 -14.50 26.60 -62.01
CA LEU A 234 -14.35 27.96 -61.49
C LEU A 234 -12.87 28.29 -61.14
N CYS A 235 -12.42 29.49 -61.51
CA CYS A 235 -11.04 29.98 -61.46
C CYS A 235 -10.59 30.53 -60.08
N ARG A 236 -9.29 30.43 -59.74
CA ARG A 236 -8.31 31.56 -59.77
C ARG A 236 -6.97 31.26 -59.07
N ARG A 237 -5.89 31.60 -59.81
CA ARG A 237 -4.58 32.18 -59.45
C ARG A 237 -3.76 31.57 -58.30
N GLY A 238 -2.53 31.21 -58.64
CA GLY A 238 -1.59 30.56 -57.75
C GLY A 238 -0.60 31.47 -57.04
N PHE A 239 0.08 30.85 -56.10
CA PHE A 239 1.39 31.21 -55.60
C PHE A 239 2.20 29.92 -55.46
N LYS A 240 3.37 29.88 -56.10
CA LYS A 240 4.31 28.75 -56.07
C LYS A 240 4.96 28.66 -54.68
N ALA A 241 4.94 27.47 -54.08
CA ALA A 241 5.80 27.12 -52.96
C ALA A 241 6.61 25.85 -53.29
N ARG A 242 7.85 25.89 -52.83
CA ARG A 242 9.06 25.18 -53.28
C ARG A 242 9.10 23.76 -52.70
N THR A 243 9.25 22.74 -53.54
CA THR A 243 9.63 21.38 -53.16
C THR A 243 11.15 21.27 -53.04
N PRO A 244 11.70 20.56 -52.03
CA PRO A 244 13.12 20.21 -51.97
C PRO A 244 13.41 18.94 -52.80
N PRO A 245 14.58 18.82 -53.45
CA PRO A 245 14.88 17.72 -54.35
C PRO A 245 15.40 16.47 -53.61
N SER A 246 15.05 15.32 -54.16
CA SER A 246 15.53 13.99 -53.79
C SER A 246 16.90 13.66 -54.39
N ALA A 247 17.64 12.88 -53.61
CA ALA A 247 18.67 11.90 -53.99
C ALA A 247 20.03 12.40 -54.50
N GLN A 248 21.06 12.18 -53.68
CA GLN A 248 22.32 11.62 -54.15
C GLN A 248 22.65 10.38 -53.33
N ALA A 249 22.69 9.24 -54.01
CA ALA A 249 23.20 7.98 -53.48
C ALA A 249 24.72 8.11 -53.29
N SER A 250 25.18 8.01 -52.05
CA SER A 250 26.62 7.92 -51.75
C SER A 250 27.05 6.46 -51.79
N ILE A 251 27.92 6.16 -52.74
CA ILE A 251 28.62 4.89 -52.95
C ILE A 251 29.37 4.50 -51.66
N LEU A 252 29.18 3.27 -51.18
CA LEU A 252 29.93 2.70 -50.06
C LEU A 252 31.34 2.32 -50.52
N THR A 253 32.30 3.24 -50.44
CA THR A 253 33.72 2.88 -50.52
C THR A 253 34.16 2.35 -49.16
N GLN A 254 34.31 1.04 -49.03
CA GLN A 254 35.01 0.44 -47.88
C GLN A 254 36.50 0.78 -47.97
N ASN A 255 36.98 1.63 -47.08
CA ASN A 255 38.41 1.81 -46.86
C ASN A 255 38.98 0.49 -46.31
N ARG A 256 39.88 -0.15 -47.08
CA ARG A 256 40.56 -1.41 -46.70
C ARG A 256 41.66 -1.21 -45.64
N PHE A 257 41.84 0.01 -45.13
CA PHE A 257 42.88 0.36 -44.16
C PHE A 257 42.35 1.22 -43.00
N ASP A 258 41.06 1.09 -42.62
CA ASP A 258 40.67 1.55 -41.29
C ASP A 258 41.30 0.64 -40.24
N PRO A 259 42.05 1.17 -39.25
CA PRO A 259 42.52 0.37 -38.14
C PRO A 259 41.28 -0.17 -37.43
N LEU A 260 41.21 -1.49 -37.26
CA LEU A 260 40.16 -2.20 -36.52
C LEU A 260 39.71 -1.32 -35.36
N SER A 261 38.48 -0.82 -35.42
CA SER A 261 37.89 -0.03 -34.34
C SER A 261 37.89 -0.91 -33.10
N VAL A 262 38.92 -0.69 -32.28
CA VAL A 262 39.05 -1.17 -30.91
C VAL A 262 37.68 -0.92 -30.25
N PRO A 263 37.08 -1.90 -29.56
CA PRO A 263 35.81 -1.67 -28.88
C PRO A 263 36.00 -0.42 -28.04
N SER A 264 35.16 0.58 -28.35
CA SER A 264 35.18 1.92 -27.79
C SER A 264 35.63 1.87 -26.34
N SER A 265 36.78 2.49 -26.06
CA SER A 265 37.21 2.83 -24.72
C SER A 265 35.98 3.33 -23.93
N PRO A 266 35.79 2.91 -22.67
CA PRO A 266 34.54 3.08 -21.97
C PRO A 266 34.18 4.57 -21.96
N SER A 267 33.03 4.89 -22.56
CA SER A 267 32.36 6.18 -22.39
C SER A 267 32.46 6.55 -20.92
N ALA A 268 32.92 7.77 -20.61
CA ALA A 268 33.16 8.24 -19.25
C ALA A 268 32.11 7.70 -18.26
N PRO A 269 32.52 7.14 -17.11
CA PRO A 269 31.61 6.42 -16.22
C PRO A 269 30.49 7.35 -15.77
N GLY A 270 29.26 7.03 -16.19
CA GLY A 270 28.09 7.83 -15.86
C GLY A 270 27.91 8.01 -14.35
N ASP A 271 27.26 9.10 -13.97
CA ASP A 271 27.05 9.49 -12.57
C ASP A 271 26.23 8.44 -11.80
N VAL A 272 26.46 8.37 -10.48
CA VAL A 272 25.67 7.55 -9.55
C VAL A 272 24.60 8.42 -8.94
N ILE A 273 23.34 8.00 -9.06
CA ILE A 273 22.22 8.73 -8.47
C ILE A 273 21.59 7.86 -7.41
N VAL A 274 21.53 8.37 -6.18
CA VAL A 274 20.80 7.76 -5.07
C VAL A 274 19.52 8.54 -4.85
N VAL A 275 18.37 7.88 -4.97
CA VAL A 275 17.06 8.47 -4.73
C VAL A 275 16.37 7.70 -3.63
N GLY A 276 15.71 8.40 -2.71
CA GLY A 276 14.94 7.70 -1.69
C GLY A 276 14.20 8.59 -0.74
N ASP A 277 13.69 7.96 0.32
CA ASP A 277 12.96 8.64 1.38
C ASP A 277 13.87 9.41 2.36
N SER A 278 13.41 9.67 3.59
CA SER A 278 14.20 10.38 4.60
C SER A 278 15.48 9.65 5.04
N ILE A 279 15.60 8.34 4.79
CA ILE A 279 16.77 7.53 5.17
C ILE A 279 18.00 7.94 4.36
N VAL A 280 17.83 8.35 3.09
CA VAL A 280 18.97 8.72 2.23
C VAL A 280 19.53 10.13 2.51
N ARG A 281 18.89 10.94 3.36
CA ARG A 281 19.21 12.38 3.53
C ARG A 281 20.66 12.66 3.89
N ASN A 282 21.26 11.81 4.72
CA ASN A 282 22.59 12.03 5.29
C ASN A 282 23.64 11.06 4.72
N LEU A 283 23.38 10.49 3.54
CA LEU A 283 24.33 9.60 2.90
C LEU A 283 25.42 10.39 2.19
N ASN A 284 26.67 9.96 2.38
CA ASN A 284 27.81 10.49 1.68
C ASN A 284 28.41 9.39 0.81
N ILE A 285 27.96 9.33 -0.45
CA ILE A 285 28.38 8.30 -1.39
C ILE A 285 29.68 8.75 -2.04
N THR A 286 30.80 8.15 -1.65
CA THR A 286 32.09 8.39 -2.30
C THR A 286 32.31 7.41 -3.44
N CYS A 287 32.62 7.93 -4.63
CA CYS A 287 33.00 7.13 -5.80
C CYS A 287 34.34 7.64 -6.32
N PRO A 288 35.36 6.78 -6.56
CA PRO A 288 36.69 7.22 -6.97
C PRO A 288 36.73 7.94 -8.33
N ASN A 289 35.90 7.48 -9.28
CA ASN A 289 36.00 7.85 -10.70
C ASN A 289 34.74 8.49 -11.30
N ARG A 290 33.73 8.83 -10.50
CA ARG A 290 32.44 9.37 -10.97
C ARG A 290 31.79 10.26 -9.93
N LYS A 291 30.88 11.15 -10.34
CA LYS A 291 30.12 11.98 -9.40
C LYS A 291 28.94 11.18 -8.85
N SER A 292 28.63 11.43 -7.59
CA SER A 292 27.46 10.89 -6.92
C SER A 292 26.49 12.01 -6.57
N PHE A 293 25.19 11.74 -6.70
CA PHE A 293 24.14 12.68 -6.35
C PHE A 293 23.12 11.97 -5.48
N VAL A 294 22.86 12.51 -4.30
CA VAL A 294 21.85 11.99 -3.39
C VAL A 294 20.65 12.92 -3.40
N SER A 295 19.48 12.39 -3.76
CA SER A 295 18.21 13.11 -3.75
C SER A 295 17.27 12.48 -2.73
N CYS A 296 16.99 13.25 -1.68
CA CYS A 296 16.12 12.85 -0.60
C CYS A 296 14.72 13.42 -0.79
N PHE A 297 13.72 12.55 -0.68
CA PHE A 297 12.31 12.90 -0.65
C PHE A 297 11.71 12.49 0.70
N PRO A 298 11.78 13.36 1.73
CA PRO A 298 11.29 13.02 3.06
C PRO A 298 9.83 12.57 3.06
N GLY A 299 9.54 11.46 3.74
CA GLY A 299 8.19 10.89 3.81
C GLY A 299 7.67 10.30 2.50
N ALA A 300 8.49 10.21 1.46
CA ALA A 300 8.07 9.66 0.18
C ALA A 300 7.73 8.17 0.30
N ARG A 301 6.62 7.81 -0.35
CA ARG A 301 6.26 6.43 -0.68
C ARG A 301 6.87 6.02 -2.01
N VAL A 302 6.83 4.73 -2.34
CA VAL A 302 7.35 4.21 -3.62
C VAL A 302 6.74 4.95 -4.81
N ARG A 303 5.42 5.16 -4.79
CA ARG A 303 4.70 5.92 -5.83
C ARG A 303 5.18 7.37 -5.98
N ASP A 304 5.56 8.01 -4.87
CA ASP A 304 6.06 9.39 -4.90
C ASP A 304 7.48 9.45 -5.48
N VAL A 305 8.30 8.44 -5.19
CA VAL A 305 9.61 8.27 -5.82
C VAL A 305 9.45 8.07 -7.32
N THR A 306 8.52 7.21 -7.78
CA THR A 306 8.24 7.01 -9.23
C THR A 306 7.90 8.31 -9.95
N ARG A 307 7.12 9.19 -9.30
CA ARG A 307 6.72 10.47 -9.91
C ARG A 307 7.88 11.48 -10.00
N ARG A 308 8.76 11.49 -8.99
CA ARG A 308 9.75 12.57 -8.80
C ARG A 308 11.15 12.21 -9.28
N ALA A 309 11.53 10.94 -9.22
CA ALA A 309 12.85 10.47 -9.61
C ALA A 309 13.24 10.81 -11.07
N PRO A 310 12.32 10.71 -12.07
CA PRO A 310 12.63 11.04 -13.46
C PRO A 310 13.21 12.44 -13.69
N ALA A 311 12.79 13.42 -12.90
CA ALA A 311 13.30 14.79 -13.02
C ALA A 311 14.79 14.92 -12.68
N ILE A 312 15.33 14.01 -11.86
CA ILE A 312 16.72 14.05 -11.40
C ILE A 312 17.67 13.58 -12.50
N TYR A 313 17.29 12.53 -13.23
CA TYR A 313 18.15 11.90 -14.24
C TYR A 313 17.87 12.29 -15.69
N LYS A 314 16.82 13.11 -15.97
CA LYS A 314 16.42 13.51 -17.33
C LYS A 314 17.55 14.10 -18.21
N ASN A 315 18.51 14.80 -17.60
CA ASN A 315 19.58 15.53 -18.31
C ASN A 315 20.99 15.08 -17.88
N ARG A 316 21.15 13.83 -17.43
CA ARG A 316 22.43 13.33 -16.89
C ARG A 316 22.82 12.03 -17.57
N ALA A 317 24.11 11.86 -17.83
CA ALA A 317 24.64 10.56 -18.21
C ALA A 317 24.71 9.68 -16.95
N VAL A 318 23.71 8.83 -16.75
CA VAL A 318 23.58 8.03 -15.53
C VAL A 318 24.18 6.65 -15.73
N GLY A 319 25.16 6.30 -14.89
CA GLY A 319 25.79 4.98 -14.91
C GLY A 319 25.11 4.00 -13.95
N ALA A 320 24.65 4.49 -12.80
CA ALA A 320 23.92 3.68 -11.84
C ALA A 320 22.86 4.48 -11.06
N ILE A 321 21.73 3.84 -10.77
CA ILE A 321 20.65 4.39 -9.95
C ILE A 321 20.43 3.48 -8.75
N VAL A 322 20.50 4.04 -7.55
CA VAL A 322 20.17 3.36 -6.29
C VAL A 322 18.88 3.94 -5.74
N ILE A 323 17.89 3.09 -5.50
CA ILE A 323 16.57 3.50 -5.00
C ILE A 323 16.37 2.93 -3.60
N HIS A 324 16.04 3.78 -2.63
CA HIS A 324 15.69 3.38 -1.26
C HIS A 324 14.30 3.90 -0.88
N ALA A 325 13.32 3.01 -0.74
CA ALA A 325 11.95 3.37 -0.40
C ALA A 325 11.21 2.17 0.21
N GLY A 326 9.99 2.40 0.71
CA GLY A 326 9.07 1.36 1.17
C GLY A 326 8.75 1.40 2.66
N VAL A 327 9.60 2.01 3.50
CA VAL A 327 9.34 2.09 4.95
C VAL A 327 8.07 2.90 5.26
N ASN A 328 7.81 3.97 4.50
CA ASN A 328 6.59 4.77 4.66
C ASN A 328 5.33 4.05 4.14
N ASP A 329 5.50 3.10 3.21
CA ASP A 329 4.41 2.35 2.58
C ASP A 329 3.89 1.20 3.46
N ILE A 330 4.76 0.59 4.28
CA ILE A 330 4.40 -0.50 5.21
C ILE A 330 3.26 -0.13 6.17
N ARG A 331 3.08 1.17 6.44
CA ARG A 331 2.02 1.69 7.32
C ARG A 331 0.60 1.41 6.80
N HIS A 332 0.40 1.20 5.49
CA HIS A 332 -0.93 1.11 4.90
C HIS A 332 -1.51 -0.33 4.79
N ARG A 333 -0.83 -1.35 5.34
CA ARG A 333 -1.25 -2.78 5.30
C ARG A 333 -1.55 -3.37 3.91
N GLN A 334 -1.11 -2.73 2.82
CA GLN A 334 -1.42 -3.14 1.44
C GLN A 334 -0.17 -3.64 0.71
N SER A 335 0.16 -4.92 0.91
CA SER A 335 1.38 -5.51 0.35
C SER A 335 1.31 -5.65 -1.17
N GLU A 336 0.12 -5.82 -1.74
CA GLU A 336 -0.13 -5.97 -3.17
C GLU A 336 0.10 -4.65 -3.91
N ILE A 337 -0.42 -3.56 -3.35
CA ILE A 337 -0.28 -2.22 -3.93
C ILE A 337 1.19 -1.79 -3.90
N LEU A 338 1.89 -2.04 -2.78
CA LEU A 338 3.32 -1.73 -2.68
C LEU A 338 4.16 -2.49 -3.73
N LYS A 339 3.87 -3.78 -3.93
CA LYS A 339 4.55 -4.60 -4.95
C LYS A 339 4.27 -4.10 -6.37
N ALA A 340 3.03 -3.68 -6.65
CA ALA A 340 2.66 -3.07 -7.92
C ALA A 340 3.40 -1.74 -8.14
N ASP A 341 3.50 -0.91 -7.11
CA ASP A 341 4.22 0.38 -7.17
C ASP A 341 5.73 0.17 -7.45
N PHE A 342 6.37 -0.82 -6.82
CA PHE A 342 7.75 -1.18 -7.12
C PHE A 342 7.93 -1.69 -8.56
N THR A 343 6.96 -2.46 -9.05
CA THR A 343 6.97 -2.95 -10.44
C THR A 343 6.88 -1.79 -11.42
N ALA A 344 5.98 -0.84 -11.18
CA ALA A 344 5.83 0.36 -11.99
C ALA A 344 7.10 1.25 -11.92
N LEU A 345 7.69 1.41 -10.74
CA LEU A 345 8.92 2.18 -10.55
C LEU A 345 10.09 1.63 -11.37
N ILE A 346 10.33 0.32 -11.31
CA ILE A 346 11.43 -0.30 -12.04
C ILE A 346 11.19 -0.24 -13.56
N LYS A 347 9.95 -0.46 -14.00
CA LYS A 347 9.59 -0.36 -15.41
C LYS A 347 9.87 1.05 -15.97
N ASP A 348 9.36 2.09 -15.30
CA ASP A 348 9.57 3.48 -15.72
C ASP A 348 11.06 3.88 -15.67
N THR A 349 11.81 3.41 -14.66
CA THR A 349 13.25 3.67 -14.57
C THR A 349 14.00 3.01 -15.72
N LYS A 350 13.72 1.74 -16.06
CA LYS A 350 14.36 1.04 -17.19
C LYS A 350 14.06 1.70 -18.54
N GLU A 351 12.82 2.12 -18.76
CA GLU A 351 12.41 2.78 -20.00
C GLU A 351 13.12 4.13 -20.21
N ARG A 352 13.37 4.87 -19.12
CA ARG A 352 14.01 6.19 -19.19
C ARG A 352 15.54 6.14 -19.19
N THR A 353 16.13 5.13 -18.55
CA THR A 353 17.59 4.99 -18.45
C THR A 353 18.03 3.57 -18.83
N PRO A 354 17.96 3.19 -20.11
CA PRO A 354 18.23 1.82 -20.56
C PRO A 354 19.70 1.39 -20.38
N SER A 355 20.63 2.35 -20.32
CA SER A 355 22.06 2.10 -20.14
C SER A 355 22.52 2.11 -18.67
N ALA A 356 21.65 2.45 -17.72
CA ALA A 356 22.00 2.59 -16.31
C ALA A 356 21.78 1.29 -15.54
N LYS A 357 22.71 0.93 -14.66
CA LYS A 357 22.52 -0.18 -13.71
C LYS A 357 21.57 0.25 -12.58
N ILE A 358 20.51 -0.50 -12.34
CA ILE A 358 19.54 -0.18 -11.29
C ILE A 358 19.81 -1.06 -10.07
N PHE A 359 19.78 -0.44 -8.89
CA PHE A 359 19.91 -1.09 -7.59
C PHE A 359 18.75 -0.70 -6.68
N ILE A 360 18.11 -1.67 -6.05
CA ILE A 360 17.23 -1.41 -4.91
C ILE A 360 18.02 -1.59 -3.62
N SER A 361 18.03 -0.53 -2.80
CA SER A 361 18.53 -0.56 -1.44
C SER A 361 17.40 -1.03 -0.51
N GLY A 362 17.56 -2.22 0.06
CA GLY A 362 16.56 -2.84 0.93
C GLY A 362 16.26 -1.99 2.18
N PRO A 363 15.03 -2.10 2.74
CA PRO A 363 14.62 -1.30 3.88
C PRO A 363 15.48 -1.60 5.12
N LEU A 364 15.62 -0.60 6.00
CA LEU A 364 16.27 -0.80 7.29
C LEU A 364 15.31 -1.44 8.30
N PRO A 365 15.81 -2.31 9.19
CA PRO A 365 15.01 -2.81 10.30
C PRO A 365 14.67 -1.66 11.25
N LEU A 366 13.46 -1.67 11.80
CA LEU A 366 13.03 -0.70 12.80
C LEU A 366 13.42 -1.16 14.20
N VAL A 367 13.91 -0.24 15.01
CA VAL A 367 14.27 -0.50 16.41
C VAL A 367 13.14 0.00 17.31
N ARG A 368 12.73 -0.79 18.29
CA ARG A 368 11.68 -0.43 19.29
C ARG A 368 10.27 -0.22 18.72
N ARG A 369 9.91 -0.94 17.65
CA ARG A 369 8.55 -0.96 17.08
C ARG A 369 7.93 -2.35 17.18
N SER A 370 6.60 -2.44 17.03
CA SER A 370 5.87 -3.70 17.24
C SER A 370 6.34 -4.84 16.33
N ASN A 371 6.14 -6.08 16.79
CA ASN A 371 6.48 -7.29 16.05
C ASN A 371 5.81 -7.35 14.66
N GLU A 372 4.65 -6.72 14.49
CA GLU A 372 3.94 -6.69 13.21
C GLU A 372 4.68 -5.85 12.14
N TYR A 373 5.24 -4.69 12.52
CA TYR A 373 6.04 -3.88 11.58
C TYR A 373 7.30 -4.62 11.15
N TYR A 374 7.93 -5.33 12.09
CA TYR A 374 9.10 -6.14 11.82
C TYR A 374 8.79 -7.23 10.77
N SER A 375 7.74 -8.03 11.00
CA SER A 375 7.33 -9.10 10.07
C SER A 375 7.04 -8.57 8.67
N ARG A 376 6.41 -7.39 8.56
CA ARG A 376 6.09 -6.77 7.27
C ARG A 376 7.32 -6.23 6.54
N LEU A 377 8.22 -5.56 7.24
CA LEU A 377 9.45 -5.04 6.66
C LEU A 377 10.38 -6.19 6.22
N LEU A 378 10.45 -7.25 7.02
CA LEU A 378 11.19 -8.46 6.66
C LEU A 378 10.57 -9.12 5.41
N GLY A 379 9.24 -9.25 5.39
CA GLY A 379 8.50 -9.74 4.23
C GLY A 379 8.77 -8.92 2.97
N LEU A 380 8.80 -7.59 3.08
CA LEU A 380 9.16 -6.70 1.99
C LEU A 380 10.62 -6.89 1.55
N ASN A 381 11.57 -6.97 2.49
CA ASN A 381 12.98 -7.17 2.20
C ASN A 381 13.22 -8.47 1.41
N ASN A 382 12.62 -9.58 1.86
CA ASN A 382 12.72 -10.88 1.20
C ASN A 382 12.06 -10.85 -0.19
N TRP A 383 10.89 -10.20 -0.31
CA TRP A 383 10.24 -10.05 -1.60
C TRP A 383 11.08 -9.21 -2.56
N LEU A 384 11.66 -8.09 -2.11
CA LEU A 384 12.52 -7.24 -2.93
C LEU A 384 13.76 -8.00 -3.42
N GLN A 385 14.36 -8.84 -2.59
CA GLN A 385 15.50 -9.66 -2.99
C GLN A 385 15.13 -10.61 -4.15
N GLY A 386 14.01 -11.32 -4.06
CA GLY A 386 13.51 -12.17 -5.14
C GLY A 386 13.08 -11.38 -6.38
N PHE A 387 12.38 -10.27 -6.18
CA PHE A 387 11.92 -9.38 -7.24
C PHE A 387 13.09 -8.80 -8.03
N CYS A 388 14.14 -8.33 -7.37
CA CYS A 388 15.32 -7.78 -8.03
C CYS A 388 16.04 -8.83 -8.88
N LYS A 389 16.18 -10.06 -8.36
CA LYS A 389 16.75 -11.18 -9.10
C LYS A 389 15.93 -11.51 -10.36
N ASN A 390 14.61 -11.52 -10.25
CA ASN A 390 13.71 -11.78 -11.38
C ASN A 390 13.70 -10.65 -12.41
N GLN A 391 13.98 -9.42 -11.99
CA GLN A 391 14.05 -8.24 -12.85
C GLN A 391 15.46 -7.98 -13.38
N ASP A 392 16.45 -8.84 -13.07
CA ASP A 392 17.86 -8.63 -13.43
C ASP A 392 18.40 -7.24 -13.00
N ILE A 393 18.06 -6.83 -11.77
CA ILE A 393 18.56 -5.61 -11.14
C ILE A 393 19.28 -5.94 -9.83
N GLY A 394 20.19 -5.05 -9.40
CA GLY A 394 20.94 -5.26 -8.17
C GLY A 394 20.06 -5.07 -6.92
N PHE A 395 20.30 -5.89 -5.89
CA PHE A 395 19.71 -5.70 -4.57
C PHE A 395 20.81 -5.50 -3.53
N ILE A 396 20.69 -4.43 -2.75
CA ILE A 396 21.62 -4.10 -1.67
C ILE A 396 20.91 -4.44 -0.36
N ASN A 397 21.28 -5.57 0.24
CA ASN A 397 20.71 -5.98 1.51
C ASN A 397 21.34 -5.17 2.65
N ASN A 398 20.51 -4.37 3.33
CA ASN A 398 20.92 -3.62 4.51
C ASN A 398 20.45 -4.28 5.81
N TRP A 399 19.62 -5.31 5.72
CA TRP A 399 18.95 -5.90 6.87
C TRP A 399 19.95 -6.44 7.89
N ASP A 400 20.80 -7.37 7.46
CA ASP A 400 21.77 -8.05 8.34
C ASP A 400 22.82 -7.09 8.91
N LEU A 401 23.09 -5.99 8.21
CA LEU A 401 24.03 -4.96 8.65
C LEU A 401 23.48 -4.09 9.80
N PHE A 402 22.16 -3.92 9.86
CA PHE A 402 21.48 -3.05 10.83
C PHE A 402 20.68 -3.84 11.87
N TRP A 403 20.49 -5.14 11.67
CA TRP A 403 19.78 -6.04 12.58
C TRP A 403 20.44 -6.07 13.95
N GLU A 404 19.64 -5.98 15.02
CA GLU A 404 20.08 -5.96 16.43
C GLU A 404 21.13 -4.89 16.78
N ARG A 405 21.21 -3.80 15.99
CA ARG A 405 22.17 -2.70 16.21
C ARG A 405 21.47 -1.37 16.51
N PRO A 406 20.82 -1.22 17.69
CA PRO A 406 20.12 0.01 18.06
C PRO A 406 21.03 1.25 18.06
N ARG A 407 22.34 1.06 18.28
CA ARG A 407 23.35 2.13 18.26
C ARG A 407 23.55 2.76 16.88
N PHE A 408 23.01 2.19 15.80
CA PHE A 408 23.14 2.75 14.44
C PHE A 408 22.00 3.72 14.12
N PHE A 409 20.99 3.79 14.98
CA PHE A 409 19.80 4.61 14.80
C PHE A 409 19.81 5.83 15.71
N LYS A 410 18.99 6.81 15.36
CA LYS A 410 18.63 7.93 16.25
C LYS A 410 17.64 7.45 17.31
N ARG A 411 17.29 8.35 18.23
CA ARG A 411 16.29 8.09 19.29
C ARG A 411 14.92 7.68 18.74
N ASP A 412 14.60 8.05 17.50
CA ASP A 412 13.34 7.70 16.83
C ASP A 412 13.24 6.21 16.40
N GLY A 413 14.34 5.46 16.43
CA GLY A 413 14.38 4.03 16.05
C GLY A 413 14.13 3.77 14.56
N LEU A 414 14.12 4.81 13.74
CA LEU A 414 13.82 4.75 12.30
C LEU A 414 14.99 5.28 11.47
N HIS A 415 15.50 6.47 11.81
CA HIS A 415 16.52 7.11 11.00
C HIS A 415 17.91 6.70 11.49
N PRO A 416 18.85 6.42 10.56
CA PRO A 416 20.23 6.19 10.95
C PRO A 416 20.84 7.47 11.56
N ASN A 417 21.69 7.28 12.58
CA ASN A 417 22.54 8.37 13.08
C ASN A 417 23.76 8.56 12.16
N SER A 418 24.70 9.46 12.51
CA SER A 418 25.88 9.72 11.67
C SER A 418 26.72 8.46 11.41
N PHE A 419 26.86 7.59 12.40
CA PHE A 419 27.57 6.32 12.27
C PHE A 419 26.80 5.34 11.38
N GLY A 420 25.49 5.15 11.62
CA GLY A 420 24.65 4.29 10.78
C GLY A 420 24.61 4.78 9.33
N ALA A 421 24.51 6.08 9.08
CA ALA A 421 24.50 6.65 7.74
C ALA A 421 25.83 6.41 7.01
N ARG A 422 26.97 6.44 7.72
CA ARG A 422 28.27 6.07 7.18
C ARG A 422 28.32 4.59 6.78
N VAL A 423 27.86 3.69 7.66
CA VAL A 423 27.79 2.24 7.37
C VAL A 423 26.89 1.96 6.15
N LEU A 424 25.74 2.64 6.05
CA LEU A 424 24.83 2.52 4.91
C LEU A 424 25.49 3.05 3.63
N SER A 425 26.19 4.18 3.71
CA SER A 425 26.92 4.77 2.58
C SER A 425 28.02 3.82 2.07
N GLU A 426 28.81 3.23 2.98
CA GLU A 426 29.85 2.25 2.65
C GLU A 426 29.26 0.97 2.02
N ASN A 427 28.09 0.52 2.48
CA ASN A 427 27.42 -0.64 1.88
C ASN A 427 26.95 -0.33 0.46
N ILE A 428 26.34 0.84 0.25
CA ILE A 428 25.91 1.30 -1.08
C ILE A 428 27.13 1.44 -1.98
N SER A 429 28.12 2.27 -1.60
CA SER A 429 29.57 2.09 -1.78
C SER A 429 29.99 0.89 -2.62
N LYS A 430 30.07 -0.24 -1.92
CA LYS A 430 30.63 -1.49 -2.41
C LYS A 430 29.84 -2.13 -3.55
N HIS A 431 28.52 -1.97 -3.56
CA HIS A 431 27.65 -2.71 -4.48
C HIS A 431 27.48 -2.02 -5.85
N HIS A 432 27.52 -0.69 -5.91
CA HIS A 432 27.39 0.02 -7.19
C HIS A 432 28.72 0.14 -7.94
N ASP A 433 29.85 -0.16 -7.30
CA ASP A 433 31.21 -0.04 -7.85
C ASP A 433 31.77 -1.31 -8.49
N VAL A 434 30.99 -2.39 -8.57
CA VAL A 434 31.44 -3.64 -9.20
C VAL A 434 31.46 -3.50 -10.74
N PRO A 435 32.63 -3.56 -11.40
CA PRO A 435 32.72 -3.69 -12.85
C PRO A 435 32.31 -5.12 -13.23
N THR A 436 31.55 -5.26 -14.32
CA THR A 436 30.94 -6.52 -14.81
C THR A 436 31.99 -7.50 -15.40
N VAL A 437 33.06 -7.84 -14.66
CA VAL A 437 34.15 -8.70 -15.19
C VAL A 437 34.58 -9.82 -14.22
N MET A 438 33.90 -10.04 -13.09
CA MET A 438 34.30 -11.10 -12.13
C MET A 438 33.15 -11.98 -11.63
N ASP A 439 32.23 -12.34 -12.52
CA ASP A 439 31.29 -13.44 -12.28
C ASP A 439 31.96 -14.77 -12.63
N GLY A 440 32.48 -15.46 -11.61
CA GLY A 440 32.93 -16.84 -11.77
C GLY A 440 33.67 -17.43 -10.57
N LEU A 441 34.48 -16.64 -9.85
CA LEU A 441 35.44 -17.21 -8.89
C LEU A 441 35.34 -16.71 -7.45
N LYS A 442 34.64 -15.59 -7.16
CA LYS A 442 34.52 -15.08 -5.77
C LYS A 442 33.24 -15.46 -5.03
N ALA A 443 32.17 -15.80 -5.76
CA ALA A 443 30.90 -16.21 -5.14
C ALA A 443 30.99 -17.55 -4.38
N ARG A 444 31.96 -18.41 -4.72
CA ARG A 444 32.18 -19.70 -4.05
C ARG A 444 33.01 -19.61 -2.76
N SER A 445 33.77 -18.52 -2.57
CA SER A 445 34.66 -18.37 -1.41
C SER A 445 33.97 -17.78 -0.17
N LEU A 446 32.87 -17.04 -0.33
CA LEU A 446 32.20 -16.37 0.79
C LEU A 446 31.11 -17.24 1.45
N TYR A 447 30.61 -18.27 0.75
CA TYR A 447 29.63 -19.20 1.32
C TYR A 447 30.27 -20.25 2.25
N ASN A 448 31.55 -20.58 2.06
CA ASN A 448 32.25 -21.59 2.86
C ASN A 448 32.95 -21.05 4.12
N HIS A 449 32.94 -19.73 4.37
CA HIS A 449 33.60 -19.12 5.54
C HIS A 449 32.64 -18.73 6.67
N GLN A 450 31.33 -18.90 6.51
CA GLN A 450 30.33 -18.63 7.56
C GLN A 450 29.86 -19.90 8.32
N HIS A 451 30.42 -21.08 8.04
CA HIS A 451 30.06 -22.33 8.72
C HIS A 451 31.23 -23.08 9.39
N GLN A 452 32.36 -22.44 9.65
CA GLN A 452 33.46 -23.06 10.40
C GLN A 452 34.17 -22.09 11.34
N VAL A 453 33.47 -21.58 12.35
CA VAL A 453 34.00 -21.03 13.61
C VAL A 453 32.80 -21.10 14.56
N THR A 454 32.65 -22.01 15.53
CA THR A 454 33.53 -22.41 16.65
C THR A 454 32.89 -23.64 17.35
N PRO A 455 33.56 -24.27 18.35
CA PRO A 455 33.69 -25.72 18.51
C PRO A 455 32.47 -26.45 19.06
#